data_AF-A0A7M5X8E1-F1
#
_entry.id   AF-A0A7M5X8E1-F1
#
_cell.length_a   1.000
_cell.length_b   1.000
_cell.length_c   1.000
_cell.angle_alpha   90.00
_cell.angle_beta   90.00
_cell.angle_gamma   90.00
#
_symmetry.space_group_name_H-M   'P 1'
#
loop_
_entity.id
_entity.type
_entity.pdbx_description
1 polymer ?
#
loop_
_entity_poly.entity_id
_entity_poly.type
_entity_poly.pdbx_seq_one_letter_code
_entity_poly.pdbx_strand_id
1 'polypeptide(L)'
;MPENCTKCDDPIRDTTVTFEKKPYHPECFVCHQCQKKLSGKAIYKHEGHNYDQECYGTFHAKRCAKCYEVLTDPKVSYVQYDGKTFHPDCFTCSRCDKSLAKQQFYLDGENKLCEKCH
;
A
#
# COMPACT_ATOMS: atom_id res chain seq x y z
N MET A 1 0.75 37.23 -3.56
CA MET A 1 1.17 36.49 -4.76
C MET A 1 0.23 35.30 -4.89
N PRO A 2 -0.34 35.02 -6.07
CA PRO A 2 -1.17 33.83 -6.24
C PRO A 2 -0.32 32.57 -6.03
N GLU A 3 -0.88 31.55 -5.39
CA GLU A 3 -0.18 30.28 -5.21
C GLU A 3 -0.25 29.45 -6.50
N ASN A 4 0.85 28.79 -6.86
CA ASN A 4 0.91 27.93 -8.05
C ASN A 4 0.45 26.51 -7.72
N CYS A 5 -0.37 25.91 -8.59
CA CYS A 5 -0.84 24.55 -8.39
C CYS A 5 0.32 23.55 -8.50
N THR A 6 0.50 22.73 -7.47
CA THR A 6 1.59 21.73 -7.44
C THR A 6 1.50 20.69 -8.57
N LYS A 7 0.31 20.49 -9.18
CA LYS A 7 0.13 19.50 -10.26
C LYS A 7 0.41 20.06 -11.66
N CYS A 8 -0.09 21.26 -11.97
CA CYS A 8 0.02 21.86 -13.31
C CYS A 8 0.96 23.06 -13.36
N ASP A 9 1.50 23.50 -12.23
CA ASP A 9 2.38 24.67 -12.05
C ASP A 9 1.73 26.03 -12.36
N ASP A 10 0.49 26.06 -12.85
CA ASP A 10 -0.25 27.29 -13.13
C ASP A 10 -0.72 28.03 -11.85
N PRO A 11 -0.81 29.38 -11.90
CA PRO A 11 -1.28 30.19 -10.78
C PRO A 11 -2.79 29.99 -10.52
N ILE A 12 -3.13 29.70 -9.26
CA ILE A 12 -4.50 29.53 -8.79
C ILE A 12 -5.11 30.91 -8.51
N ARG A 13 -6.19 31.26 -9.22
CA ARG A 13 -6.85 32.59 -9.13
C ARG A 13 -8.13 32.60 -8.31
N ASP A 14 -8.89 31.50 -8.33
CA ASP A 14 -10.22 31.43 -7.73
C ASP A 14 -10.27 30.50 -6.52
N THR A 15 -10.35 29.19 -6.77
CA THR A 15 -10.49 28.17 -5.73
C THR A 15 -9.25 27.30 -5.64
N THR A 16 -8.76 27.11 -4.41
CA THR A 16 -7.61 26.26 -4.10
C THR A 16 -8.01 25.16 -3.14
N VAL A 17 -7.42 23.98 -3.31
CA VAL A 17 -7.45 22.87 -2.37
C VAL A 17 -6.06 22.72 -1.78
N THR A 18 -5.93 22.92 -0.47
CA THR A 18 -4.67 22.74 0.23
C THR A 18 -4.61 21.33 0.82
N PHE A 19 -3.63 20.54 0.41
CA PHE A 19 -3.36 19.21 0.95
C PHE A 19 -1.89 19.09 1.35
N GLU A 20 -1.61 18.67 2.58
CA GLU A 20 -0.25 18.62 3.14
C GLU A 20 0.55 19.94 2.93
N LYS A 21 -0.10 21.09 3.12
CA LYS A 21 0.47 22.43 2.88
C LYS A 21 0.86 22.73 1.42
N LYS A 22 0.38 21.94 0.47
CA LYS A 22 0.58 22.14 -0.96
C LYS A 22 -0.73 22.57 -1.63
N PRO A 23 -0.72 23.65 -2.42
CA PRO A 23 -1.91 24.15 -3.11
C PRO A 23 -2.15 23.40 -4.44
N TYR A 24 -3.42 23.10 -4.72
CA TYR A 24 -3.88 22.43 -5.94
C TYR A 24 -5.18 23.06 -6.45
N HIS A 25 -5.40 23.06 -7.77
CA HIS A 25 -6.75 23.30 -8.28
C HIS A 25 -7.70 22.17 -7.84
N PRO A 26 -8.98 22.44 -7.57
CA PRO A 26 -9.99 21.42 -7.26
C PRO A 26 -10.10 20.32 -8.33
N GLU A 27 -9.90 20.68 -9.59
CA GLU A 27 -9.85 19.77 -10.74
C GLU A 27 -8.50 19.04 -10.87
N CYS A 28 -7.42 19.66 -10.41
CA CYS A 28 -6.10 19.03 -10.37
C CYS A 28 -5.96 18.06 -9.19
N PHE A 29 -6.79 18.19 -8.15
CA PHE A 29 -6.74 17.36 -6.96
C PHE A 29 -7.41 15.98 -7.17
N VAL A 30 -6.80 15.21 -8.06
CA VAL A 30 -7.27 13.90 -8.52
C VAL A 30 -6.14 12.87 -8.50
N CYS A 31 -6.50 11.59 -8.45
CA CYS A 31 -5.55 10.48 -8.52
C CYS A 31 -4.76 10.54 -9.83
N HIS A 32 -3.44 10.40 -9.77
CA HIS A 32 -2.60 10.39 -10.96
C HIS A 32 -2.97 9.21 -11.90
N GLN A 33 -3.31 8.06 -11.35
CA GLN A 33 -3.60 6.85 -12.12
C GLN A 33 -5.00 6.83 -12.74
N CYS A 34 -6.05 7.12 -11.95
CA CYS A 34 -7.44 7.02 -12.42
C CYS A 34 -8.13 8.36 -12.65
N GLN A 35 -7.47 9.49 -12.36
CA GLN A 35 -8.00 10.86 -12.47
C GLN A 35 -9.31 11.10 -11.69
N LYS A 36 -9.67 10.23 -10.73
CA LYS A 36 -10.81 10.45 -9.82
C LYS A 36 -10.45 11.49 -8.75
N LYS A 37 -11.43 12.32 -8.37
CA LYS A 37 -11.30 13.31 -7.29
C LYS A 37 -10.91 12.65 -5.98
N LEU A 38 -9.87 13.20 -5.35
CA LEU A 38 -9.33 12.72 -4.07
C LEU A 38 -9.98 13.44 -2.86
N SER A 39 -10.74 14.51 -3.12
CA SER A 39 -11.44 15.27 -2.08
C SER A 39 -12.32 14.38 -1.22
N GLY A 40 -12.05 14.37 0.10
CA GLY A 40 -12.83 13.61 1.09
C GLY A 40 -12.48 12.13 1.21
N LYS A 41 -11.43 11.64 0.55
CA LYS A 41 -10.95 10.25 0.64
C LYS A 41 -9.55 10.17 1.25
N ALA A 42 -9.12 8.96 1.60
CA ALA A 42 -7.72 8.69 1.96
C ALA A 42 -6.82 8.87 0.73
N ILE A 43 -5.74 9.63 0.90
CA ILE A 43 -4.82 10.02 -0.18
C ILE A 43 -3.44 9.47 0.15
N TYR A 44 -2.84 8.80 -0.83
CA TYR A 44 -1.54 8.16 -0.69
C TYR A 44 -0.57 8.82 -1.66
N LYS A 45 0.56 9.30 -1.13
CA LYS A 45 1.59 9.96 -1.95
C LYS A 45 2.69 8.96 -2.30
N HIS A 46 2.98 8.79 -3.59
CA HIS A 46 4.06 7.95 -4.10
C HIS A 46 4.85 8.71 -5.15
N GLU A 47 6.18 8.78 -5.02
CA GLU A 47 7.06 9.44 -6.00
C GLU A 47 6.64 10.87 -6.39
N GLY A 48 6.05 11.62 -5.45
CA GLY A 48 5.57 12.99 -5.70
C GLY A 48 4.17 13.09 -6.34
N HIS A 49 3.54 11.97 -6.66
CA HIS A 49 2.18 11.90 -7.19
C HIS A 49 1.18 11.46 -6.11
N ASN A 50 -0.07 11.92 -6.25
CA ASN A 50 -1.16 11.58 -5.34
C ASN A 50 -2.01 10.46 -5.95
N TYR A 51 -2.29 9.43 -5.15
CA TYR A 51 -3.09 8.27 -5.53
C TYR A 51 -4.24 8.08 -4.55
N ASP A 52 -5.33 7.49 -5.02
CA ASP A 52 -6.38 7.00 -4.15
C ASP A 52 -5.98 5.65 -3.55
N GLN A 53 -6.69 5.22 -2.51
CA GLN A 53 -6.44 3.95 -1.82
C GLN A 53 -6.40 2.75 -2.78
N GLU A 54 -7.30 2.70 -3.76
CA GLU A 54 -7.41 1.58 -4.69
C GLU A 54 -6.24 1.53 -5.67
N CYS A 55 -5.89 2.65 -6.32
CA CYS A 55 -4.74 2.68 -7.23
C CYS A 55 -3.43 2.53 -6.48
N TYR A 56 -3.28 3.14 -5.30
CA TYR A 56 -2.08 2.96 -4.48
C TYR A 56 -1.90 1.49 -4.08
N GLY A 57 -2.96 0.85 -3.59
CA GLY A 57 -2.98 -0.59 -3.30
C GLY A 57 -2.62 -1.43 -4.52
N THR A 58 -3.23 -1.14 -5.67
CA THR A 58 -3.08 -1.95 -6.87
C THR A 58 -1.70 -1.83 -7.50
N PHE A 59 -1.19 -0.62 -7.67
CA PHE A 59 0.02 -0.36 -8.47
C PHE A 59 1.29 -0.19 -7.63
N HIS A 60 1.16 0.23 -6.36
CA HIS A 60 2.32 0.60 -5.54
C HIS A 60 2.46 -0.22 -4.25
N ALA A 61 1.37 -0.79 -3.71
CA ALA A 61 1.47 -1.56 -2.49
C ALA A 61 2.12 -2.94 -2.74
N LYS A 62 2.93 -3.36 -1.76
CA LYS A 62 3.45 -4.73 -1.72
C LYS A 62 2.28 -5.71 -1.62
N ARG A 63 2.39 -6.87 -2.26
CA ARG A 63 1.35 -7.90 -2.22
C ARG A 63 1.81 -9.12 -1.46
N CYS A 64 0.87 -9.78 -0.80
CA CYS A 64 1.13 -11.06 -0.16
C CYS A 64 1.52 -12.10 -1.21
N ALA A 65 2.66 -12.76 -1.04
CA ALA A 65 3.09 -13.79 -1.99
C ALA A 65 2.27 -15.11 -1.92
N LYS A 66 1.32 -15.24 -0.98
CA LYS A 66 0.38 -16.39 -0.91
C LYS A 66 -1.00 -16.05 -1.49
N CYS A 67 -1.68 -15.02 -0.96
CA CYS A 67 -3.04 -14.67 -1.40
C CYS A 67 -3.10 -13.58 -2.48
N TYR A 68 -1.96 -12.96 -2.84
CA TYR A 68 -1.85 -11.86 -3.82
C TYR A 68 -2.63 -10.58 -3.47
N GLU A 69 -3.16 -10.47 -2.26
CA GLU A 69 -3.80 -9.27 -1.75
C GLU A 69 -2.77 -8.22 -1.30
N VAL A 70 -3.21 -6.96 -1.28
CA VAL A 70 -2.36 -5.80 -0.98
C VAL A 70 -2.07 -5.68 0.52
N LEU A 71 -0.82 -5.38 0.85
CA LEU A 71 -0.32 -5.25 2.22
C LEU A 71 -0.38 -3.76 2.64
N THR A 72 -1.58 -3.21 2.72
CA THR A 72 -1.81 -1.77 2.96
C THR A 72 -2.17 -1.40 4.40
N ASP A 73 -2.54 -2.39 5.24
CA ASP A 73 -2.96 -2.18 6.62
C ASP A 73 -1.77 -1.92 7.55
N PRO A 74 -1.58 -0.68 8.03
CA PRO A 74 -0.45 -0.36 8.92
C PRO A 74 -0.58 -1.01 10.31
N LYS A 75 -1.77 -1.54 10.65
CA LYS A 75 -2.02 -2.25 11.91
C LYS A 75 -1.59 -3.72 11.86
N VAL A 76 -1.32 -4.26 10.67
CA VAL A 76 -0.97 -5.67 10.49
C VAL A 76 0.56 -5.81 10.44
N SER A 77 1.12 -6.65 11.31
CA SER A 77 2.54 -7.00 11.25
C SER A 77 2.76 -8.07 10.18
N TYR A 78 3.26 -7.64 9.02
CA TYR A 78 3.56 -8.52 7.90
C TYR A 78 4.86 -9.31 8.11
N VAL A 79 4.88 -10.54 7.62
CA VAL A 79 6.04 -11.43 7.70
C VAL A 79 6.86 -11.27 6.41
N GLN A 80 8.14 -10.97 6.54
CA GLN A 80 9.06 -10.92 5.42
C GLN A 80 9.98 -12.14 5.43
N TYR A 81 9.99 -12.90 4.35
CA TYR A 81 10.76 -14.13 4.22
C TYR A 81 11.14 -14.34 2.76
N ASP A 82 12.40 -14.70 2.49
CA ASP A 82 12.92 -14.98 1.14
C ASP A 82 12.63 -13.87 0.11
N GLY A 83 12.84 -12.61 0.51
CA GLY A 83 12.55 -11.44 -0.32
C GLY A 83 11.05 -11.17 -0.59
N LYS A 84 10.16 -12.03 -0.10
CA LYS A 84 8.70 -11.92 -0.23
C LYS A 84 8.06 -11.44 1.07
N THR A 85 6.87 -10.87 0.97
CA THR A 85 6.09 -10.42 2.13
C THR A 85 4.76 -11.16 2.19
N PHE A 86 4.32 -11.52 3.40
CA PHE A 86 3.14 -12.34 3.64
C PHE A 86 2.28 -11.76 4.76
N HIS A 87 0.97 -11.96 4.69
CA HIS A 87 0.12 -11.81 5.86
C HIS A 87 0.54 -12.79 6.96
N PRO A 88 0.41 -12.42 8.25
CA PRO A 88 0.69 -13.34 9.35
C PRO A 88 -0.16 -14.62 9.27
N ASP A 89 -1.41 -14.51 8.80
CA ASP A 89 -2.30 -15.64 8.54
C ASP A 89 -1.98 -16.39 7.23
N CYS A 90 -1.24 -15.78 6.31
CA CYS A 90 -0.79 -16.45 5.09
C CYS A 90 0.53 -17.19 5.28
N PHE A 91 1.36 -16.75 6.23
CA PHE A 91 2.61 -17.41 6.53
C PHE A 91 2.38 -18.66 7.39
N THR A 92 1.90 -19.74 6.77
CA THR A 92 1.44 -20.97 7.46
C THR A 92 2.25 -22.22 7.10
N CYS A 93 2.20 -23.23 7.98
CA CYS A 93 2.78 -24.56 7.76
C CYS A 93 2.18 -25.24 6.53
N SER A 94 3.01 -25.76 5.63
CA SER A 94 2.56 -26.44 4.41
C SER A 94 1.77 -27.74 4.67
N ARG A 95 1.86 -28.33 5.88
CA ARG A 95 1.16 -29.57 6.24
C ARG A 95 -0.13 -29.39 7.05
N CYS A 96 -0.21 -28.36 7.89
CA CYS A 96 -1.31 -28.19 8.84
C CYS A 96 -1.90 -26.79 8.90
N ASP A 97 -1.45 -25.88 8.02
CA ASP A 97 -1.90 -24.49 7.91
C ASP A 97 -1.81 -23.64 9.20
N LYS A 98 -1.10 -24.13 10.23
CA LYS A 98 -0.80 -23.33 11.43
C LYS A 98 0.05 -22.11 11.08
N SER A 99 -0.36 -20.91 11.52
CA SER A 99 0.41 -19.67 11.30
C SER A 99 1.79 -19.75 11.94
N LEU A 100 2.83 -19.61 11.12
CA LEU A 100 4.25 -19.62 11.49
C LEU A 100 4.79 -18.22 11.79
N ALA A 101 3.97 -17.17 11.67
CA ALA A 101 4.39 -15.77 11.72
C ALA A 101 5.09 -15.34 13.03
N LYS A 102 4.82 -16.05 14.13
CA LYS A 102 5.32 -15.73 15.48
C LYS A 102 5.93 -16.95 16.20
N GLN A 103 6.26 -18.01 15.46
CA GLN A 103 6.85 -19.22 16.03
C GLN A 103 8.02 -19.69 15.18
N GLN A 104 8.89 -20.49 15.77
CA GLN A 104 9.95 -21.14 15.02
C GLN A 104 9.35 -22.10 13.98
N PHE A 105 9.93 -22.10 12.80
CA PHE A 105 9.57 -22.99 11.71
C PHE A 105 10.82 -23.64 11.13
N TYR A 106 10.62 -24.73 10.42
CA TYR A 106 11.65 -25.53 9.79
C TYR A 106 11.42 -25.55 8.29
N LEU A 107 12.49 -25.65 7.52
CA LEU A 107 12.43 -25.68 6.06
C LEU A 107 12.75 -27.10 5.58
N ASP A 108 11.81 -27.68 4.85
CA ASP A 108 11.95 -28.96 4.15
C ASP A 108 11.86 -28.67 2.65
N GLY A 109 13.02 -28.41 2.04
CA GLY A 109 13.09 -27.85 0.69
C GLY A 109 12.43 -26.46 0.61
N GLU A 110 11.39 -26.32 -0.21
CA GLU A 110 10.60 -25.08 -0.34
C GLU A 110 9.43 -25.00 0.66
N ASN A 111 9.20 -26.06 1.43
CA ASN A 111 8.08 -26.14 2.37
C ASN A 111 8.48 -25.67 3.76
N LYS A 112 7.67 -24.78 4.33
CA LYS A 112 7.80 -24.33 5.71
C LYS A 112 6.92 -25.18 6.62
N LEU A 113 7.52 -25.79 7.62
CA LEU A 113 6.87 -26.72 8.54
C LEU A 113 6.92 -26.18 9.97
N CYS A 114 5.86 -26.42 10.75
CA CYS A 114 5.89 -26.14 12.19
C CYS A 114 6.68 -27.24 12.92
N GLU A 115 7.00 -26.99 14.18
CA GLU A 115 7.68 -27.95 15.07
C GLU A 115 7.05 -29.35 15.11
N LYS A 116 5.73 -29.46 14.91
CA LYS A 116 5.00 -30.73 14.96
C LYS A 116 4.98 -31.47 13.62
N CYS A 117 5.32 -30.79 12.54
CA CYS A 117 5.19 -31.29 11.17
C CYS A 117 6.53 -31.56 10.49
N HIS A 118 7.63 -31.10 11.09
CA HIS A 118 9.00 -31.39 10.70
C HIS A 118 9.41 -32.79 11.16
#